data_AF-A0A8T3TCV9-F1
#
_entry.id   AF-A0A8T3TCV9-F1
#
_cell.length_a   1.000
_cell.length_b   1.000
_cell.length_c   1.000
_cell.angle_alpha   90.00
_cell.angle_beta   90.00
_cell.angle_gamma   90.00
#
_symmetry.space_group_name_H-M   'P 1'
#
loop_
_entity.id
_entity.type
_entity.pdbx_description
1 polymer ?
#
loop_
_entity_poly.entity_id
_entity_poly.type
_entity_poly.pdbx_seq_one_letter_code
_entity_poly.pdbx_strand_id
1 'polypeptide(L)'
;MTGDDGQRERSRIEGRSMDRDMGEPLAAGERKARAPRSRSLSPRPLSEWTSRPRILVTNDDGIESRGLLALAQSLKPIGDVYVVAPETNQSAVGHQKTFMRPLRVRERTLADGSTGWSVDGSPTDAVSLAFLGYFEITFDLVASGINYGANLGDDVTYSGTVSAAMEAVINECPAFAISQEYYEHPDFLLASRMAHLTATNILE
;
A
#
# COMPACT_ATOMS: atom_id res chain seq x y z
N MET A 1 -13.39 -15.58 -71.44
CA MET A 1 -12.18 -14.72 -71.42
C MET A 1 -12.17 -14.03 -70.06
N THR A 2 -11.65 -14.69 -69.01
CA THR A 2 -10.23 -14.67 -68.56
C THR A 2 -9.83 -13.25 -68.13
N GLY A 3 -9.40 -12.96 -66.90
CA GLY A 3 -9.06 -13.76 -65.72
C GLY A 3 -8.31 -12.86 -64.72
N ASP A 4 -7.94 -13.44 -63.57
CA ASP A 4 -6.87 -13.04 -62.60
C ASP A 4 -6.99 -11.67 -61.92
N ASP A 5 -6.71 -11.46 -60.62
CA ASP A 5 -5.76 -12.14 -59.74
C ASP A 5 -6.33 -12.37 -58.34
N GLY A 6 -6.58 -13.65 -58.03
CA GLY A 6 -6.66 -14.16 -56.67
C GLY A 6 -5.30 -14.72 -56.24
N GLN A 7 -4.35 -13.86 -55.86
CA GLN A 7 -3.06 -14.29 -55.27
C GLN A 7 -2.48 -13.24 -54.30
N ARG A 8 -3.05 -13.10 -53.10
CA ARG A 8 -2.32 -12.54 -51.93
C ARG A 8 -2.71 -13.20 -50.61
N GLU A 9 -3.01 -14.50 -50.65
CA GLU A 9 -3.22 -15.28 -49.43
C GLU A 9 -2.61 -16.68 -49.63
N ARG A 10 -1.74 -17.09 -48.70
CA ARG A 10 -1.00 -18.38 -48.62
C ARG A 10 0.37 -18.41 -49.29
N SER A 11 1.40 -17.99 -48.55
CA SER A 11 2.73 -18.64 -48.55
C SER A 11 3.70 -17.92 -47.61
N ARG A 12 3.73 -18.35 -46.34
CA ARG A 12 4.93 -18.30 -45.46
C ARG A 12 4.62 -19.03 -44.15
N ILE A 13 4.25 -20.29 -44.30
CA ILE A 13 4.45 -21.30 -43.26
C ILE A 13 5.58 -22.18 -43.80
N GLU A 14 6.51 -22.51 -42.90
CA GLU A 14 7.59 -23.50 -43.01
C GLU A 14 8.98 -23.00 -43.43
N GLY A 15 9.90 -23.08 -42.47
CA GLY A 15 11.32 -23.29 -42.74
C GLY A 15 12.29 -22.37 -42.00
N ARG A 16 12.63 -22.67 -40.73
CA ARG A 16 14.00 -23.06 -40.31
C ARG A 16 14.17 -23.06 -38.77
N SER A 17 14.21 -24.30 -38.27
CA SER A 17 14.98 -24.85 -37.16
C SER A 17 16.16 -24.03 -36.61
N MET A 18 16.17 -23.94 -35.28
CA MET A 18 17.30 -23.95 -34.32
C MET A 18 18.49 -23.00 -34.55
N ASP A 19 18.63 -22.03 -33.64
CA ASP A 19 19.92 -21.74 -33.00
C ASP A 19 19.73 -21.81 -31.48
N ARG A 20 20.46 -22.73 -30.86
CA ARG A 20 20.65 -22.84 -29.42
C ARG A 20 21.93 -22.07 -29.11
N ASP A 21 21.85 -21.00 -28.33
CA ASP A 21 23.01 -20.55 -27.59
C ASP A 21 22.61 -20.05 -26.19
N MET A 22 22.65 -21.01 -25.28
CA MET A 22 23.17 -20.96 -23.91
C MET A 22 23.40 -19.56 -23.31
N GLY A 23 22.36 -18.98 -22.71
CA GLY A 23 22.51 -18.09 -21.57
C GLY A 23 22.40 -18.92 -20.29
N GLU A 24 23.48 -19.02 -19.50
CA GLU A 24 23.49 -19.75 -18.23
C GLU A 24 22.38 -19.25 -17.29
N PRO A 25 21.58 -20.14 -16.67
CA PRO A 25 20.66 -19.71 -15.63
C PRO A 25 21.48 -19.25 -14.43
N LEU A 26 21.37 -17.96 -14.10
CA LEU A 26 21.85 -17.39 -12.84
C LEU A 26 21.37 -18.28 -11.70
N ALA A 27 22.34 -18.79 -10.92
CA ALA A 27 22.11 -19.70 -9.81
C ALA A 27 20.92 -19.22 -8.96
N ALA A 28 19.87 -20.03 -8.94
CA ALA A 28 18.73 -19.85 -8.07
C ALA A 28 19.22 -19.99 -6.62
N GLY A 29 19.61 -18.87 -6.01
CA GLY A 29 19.71 -18.78 -4.57
C GLY A 29 18.32 -19.09 -4.01
N GLU A 30 18.20 -20.19 -3.27
CA GLU A 30 17.00 -20.53 -2.51
C GLU A 30 16.72 -19.44 -1.47
N ARG A 31 16.06 -18.37 -1.89
CA ARG A 31 15.30 -17.54 -0.95
C ARG A 31 14.11 -18.38 -0.55
N LYS A 32 14.20 -19.02 0.62
CA LYS A 32 13.04 -19.58 1.31
C LYS A 32 12.05 -18.44 1.53
N ALA A 33 11.12 -18.26 0.60
CA ALA A 33 9.94 -17.45 0.79
C ALA A 33 9.24 -18.00 2.03
N ARG A 34 9.31 -17.25 3.12
CA ARG A 34 8.66 -17.61 4.36
C ARG A 34 7.16 -17.51 4.06
N ALA A 35 6.46 -18.64 4.09
CA ALA A 35 5.01 -18.66 3.84
C ALA A 35 4.33 -17.61 4.74
N PRO A 36 3.39 -16.81 4.21
CA PRO A 36 2.62 -15.89 5.02
C PRO A 36 1.96 -16.72 6.12
N ARG A 37 2.31 -16.42 7.37
CA ARG A 37 1.67 -17.06 8.52
C ARG A 37 0.23 -16.60 8.49
N SER A 38 -0.72 -17.50 8.23
CA SER A 38 -2.14 -17.20 8.45
C SER A 38 -2.30 -16.83 9.93
N ARG A 39 -2.43 -15.53 10.18
CA ARG A 39 -2.73 -15.03 11.51
C ARG A 39 -4.23 -15.08 11.67
N SER A 40 -4.66 -15.59 12.81
CA SER A 40 -6.06 -15.52 13.22
C SER A 40 -6.55 -14.08 13.04
N LEU A 41 -7.65 -13.89 12.31
CA LEU A 41 -8.33 -12.60 12.12
C LEU A 41 -8.98 -12.07 13.41
N SER A 42 -8.87 -12.81 14.51
CA SER A 42 -9.30 -12.33 15.82
C SER A 42 -8.32 -11.27 16.34
N PRO A 43 -8.80 -10.08 16.72
CA PRO A 43 -8.05 -9.16 17.58
C PRO A 43 -7.38 -9.93 18.71
N ARG A 44 -6.10 -9.66 18.95
CA ARG A 44 -5.37 -10.21 20.09
C ARG A 44 -5.18 -9.10 21.10
N PRO A 45 -5.60 -9.26 22.37
CA PRO A 45 -5.45 -8.25 23.39
C PRO A 45 -4.02 -7.72 23.47
N LEU A 46 -3.81 -6.41 23.61
CA LEU A 46 -2.48 -5.79 23.81
C LEU A 46 -1.63 -6.53 24.87
N SER A 47 -2.27 -7.09 25.91
CA SER A 47 -1.64 -7.89 26.96
C SER A 47 -1.04 -9.24 26.50
N GLU A 48 -1.51 -9.78 25.37
CA GLU A 48 -1.03 -11.06 24.80
C GLU A 48 0.11 -10.89 23.80
N TRP A 49 0.49 -9.64 23.48
CA TRP A 49 1.59 -9.37 22.57
C TRP A 49 2.93 -9.52 23.27
N THR A 50 3.76 -10.46 22.81
CA THR A 50 5.14 -10.65 23.30
C THR A 50 6.09 -9.52 22.88
N SER A 51 5.66 -8.66 21.95
CA SER A 51 6.38 -7.50 21.42
C SER A 51 5.35 -6.44 21.00
N ARG A 52 5.72 -5.15 21.02
CA ARG A 52 4.82 -4.07 20.58
C ARG A 52 4.24 -4.37 19.18
N PRO A 53 2.94 -4.07 18.93
CA PRO A 53 2.32 -4.27 17.63
C PRO A 53 2.97 -3.37 16.58
N ARG A 54 3.11 -3.85 15.35
CA ARG A 54 3.69 -3.14 14.23
C ARG A 54 2.58 -2.55 13.36
N ILE A 55 2.56 -1.23 13.26
CA ILE A 55 1.47 -0.49 12.63
C ILE A 55 1.99 0.16 11.36
N LEU A 56 1.40 -0.18 10.21
CA LEU A 56 1.64 0.50 8.95
C LEU A 56 0.73 1.73 8.86
N VAL A 57 1.30 2.89 8.56
CA VAL A 57 0.58 4.15 8.40
C VAL A 57 0.77 4.67 6.97
N THR A 58 -0.33 5.02 6.31
CA THR A 58 -0.36 5.52 4.93
C THR A 58 -1.45 6.57 4.75
N ASN A 59 -1.55 7.17 3.57
CA ASN A 59 -2.61 8.10 3.15
C ASN A 59 -2.61 8.27 1.62
N ASP A 60 -3.56 9.02 1.09
CA ASP A 60 -3.56 9.50 -0.29
C ASP A 60 -3.07 10.95 -0.46
N ASP A 61 -3.00 11.77 0.58
CA ASP A 61 -2.45 13.14 0.46
C ASP A 61 -0.93 13.22 0.26
N GLY A 62 -0.21 12.09 0.47
CA GLY A 62 1.23 11.96 0.29
C GLY A 62 2.05 12.06 1.58
N ILE A 63 3.33 11.69 1.47
CA ILE A 63 4.29 11.50 2.57
C ILE A 63 4.53 12.77 3.41
N GLU A 64 4.34 13.95 2.84
CA GLU A 64 4.55 15.24 3.51
C GLU A 64 3.28 15.76 4.20
N SER A 65 2.17 15.02 4.14
CA SER A 65 0.89 15.46 4.73
C SER A 65 0.99 15.61 6.25
N ARG A 66 0.48 16.74 6.76
CA ARG A 66 0.32 16.97 8.21
C ARG A 66 -0.65 15.97 8.83
N GLY A 67 -1.66 15.51 8.09
CA GLY A 67 -2.63 14.50 8.56
C GLY A 67 -1.99 13.11 8.73
N LEU A 68 -1.10 12.74 7.81
CA LEU A 68 -0.30 11.51 7.91
C LEU A 68 0.60 11.55 9.15
N LEU A 69 1.29 12.67 9.36
CA LEU A 69 2.16 12.85 10.51
C LEU A 69 1.37 12.79 11.83
N ALA A 70 0.22 13.46 11.89
CA ALA A 70 -0.66 13.47 13.06
C ALA A 70 -1.20 12.06 13.37
N LEU A 71 -1.53 11.28 12.33
CA LEU A 71 -1.92 9.88 12.49
C LEU A 71 -0.77 9.07 13.07
N ALA A 72 0.41 9.11 12.43
CA ALA A 72 1.58 8.36 12.85
C ALA A 72 1.95 8.67 14.32
N GLN A 73 1.95 9.94 14.70
CA GLN A 73 2.24 10.37 16.07
C GLN A 73 1.24 9.84 17.10
N SER A 74 -0.06 9.82 16.76
CA SER A 74 -1.11 9.32 17.66
C SER A 74 -1.00 7.82 17.95
N LEU A 75 -0.38 7.06 17.04
CA LEU A 75 -0.23 5.60 17.12
C LEU A 75 1.11 5.15 17.72
N LYS A 76 2.12 6.04 17.79
CA LYS A 76 3.42 5.77 18.43
C LYS A 76 3.31 5.22 19.86
N PRO A 77 2.38 5.67 20.73
CA PRO A 77 2.22 5.09 22.06
C PRO A 77 1.75 3.63 22.05
N ILE A 78 0.97 3.22 21.03
CA ILE A 78 0.33 1.90 20.93
C ILE A 78 1.30 0.86 20.36
N GLY A 79 2.05 1.22 19.32
CA GLY A 79 2.90 0.27 18.60
C GLY A 79 4.14 0.88 17.96
N ASP A 80 4.87 0.05 17.23
CA ASP A 80 5.99 0.44 16.37
C ASP A 80 5.43 0.88 15.02
N VAL A 81 5.57 2.17 14.71
CA VAL A 81 4.92 2.80 13.55
C VAL A 81 5.86 2.86 12.35
N TYR A 82 5.37 2.39 11.20
CA TYR A 82 6.05 2.45 9.91
C TYR A 82 5.23 3.31 8.95
N VAL A 83 5.80 4.41 8.46
CA VAL A 83 5.09 5.34 7.56
C VAL A 83 5.49 5.07 6.12
N VAL A 84 4.53 4.65 5.29
CA VAL A 84 4.75 4.38 3.86
C VAL A 84 3.61 4.99 3.07
N ALA A 85 3.91 5.98 2.23
CA ALA A 85 2.88 6.76 1.55
C ALA A 85 3.32 7.20 0.15
N PRO A 86 2.40 7.65 -0.71
CA PRO A 86 2.74 8.24 -2.00
C PRO A 86 3.73 9.42 -1.88
N GLU A 87 4.61 9.59 -2.87
CA GLU A 87 5.54 10.72 -2.94
C GLU A 87 4.80 12.07 -3.09
N THR A 88 3.66 12.07 -3.76
CA THR A 88 2.82 13.25 -4.00
C THR A 88 1.37 12.98 -3.63
N ASN A 89 0.55 14.02 -3.53
CA ASN A 89 -0.89 13.88 -3.35
C ASN A 89 -1.53 13.08 -4.50
N GLN A 90 -2.41 12.13 -4.13
CA GLN A 90 -3.17 11.20 -4.97
C GLN A 90 -4.69 11.25 -4.67
N SER A 91 -5.17 12.19 -3.86
CA SER A 91 -6.56 12.24 -3.37
C SER A 91 -7.61 12.45 -4.48
N ALA A 92 -7.19 12.91 -5.66
CA ALA A 92 -8.06 13.09 -6.85
C ALA A 92 -7.95 11.95 -7.88
N VAL A 93 -7.13 10.93 -7.63
CA VAL A 93 -6.68 9.97 -8.66
C VAL A 93 -7.38 8.61 -8.55
N GLY A 94 -8.03 8.35 -7.41
CA GLY A 94 -8.86 7.16 -7.19
C GLY A 94 -8.09 5.88 -6.84
N HIS A 95 -8.80 4.75 -6.90
CA HIS A 95 -8.25 3.41 -6.67
C HIS A 95 -7.37 2.96 -7.86
N GLN A 96 -6.08 3.28 -7.82
CA GLN A 96 -5.12 2.86 -8.85
C GLN A 96 -4.11 1.87 -8.29
N LYS A 97 -3.67 0.91 -9.12
CA LYS A 97 -2.61 -0.04 -8.78
C LYS A 97 -1.63 -0.13 -9.95
N THR A 98 -0.34 0.04 -9.66
CA THR A 98 0.69 0.11 -10.69
C THR A 98 1.22 -1.28 -11.01
N PHE A 99 0.83 -1.83 -12.18
CA PHE A 99 1.29 -3.14 -12.64
C PHE A 99 2.34 -3.09 -13.76
N MET A 100 2.36 -2.01 -14.54
CA MET A 100 3.08 -1.94 -15.82
C MET A 100 4.49 -1.33 -15.70
N ARG A 101 4.92 -0.95 -14.50
CA ARG A 101 6.28 -0.43 -14.24
C ARG A 101 6.72 -0.75 -12.82
N PRO A 102 8.04 -0.80 -12.54
CA PRO A 102 8.52 -0.92 -11.18
C PRO A 102 8.15 0.32 -10.35
N LEU A 103 7.88 0.09 -9.06
CA LEU A 103 7.73 1.11 -8.04
C LEU A 103 9.10 1.47 -7.46
N ARG A 104 9.34 2.75 -7.21
CA ARG A 104 10.49 3.28 -6.49
C ARG A 104 10.09 3.66 -5.08
N VAL A 105 10.94 3.28 -4.14
CA VAL A 105 10.81 3.64 -2.73
C VAL A 105 11.99 4.52 -2.35
N ARG A 106 11.73 5.60 -1.62
CA ARG A 106 12.76 6.51 -1.10
C ARG A 106 12.54 6.70 0.39
N GLU A 107 13.61 6.59 1.16
CA GLU A 107 13.59 6.98 2.57
C GLU A 107 13.46 8.50 2.69
N ARG A 108 12.63 8.96 3.62
CA ARG A 108 12.33 10.37 3.88
C ARG A 108 12.42 10.65 5.37
N THR A 109 12.96 11.81 5.73
CA THR A 109 12.84 12.36 7.09
C THR A 109 11.53 13.13 7.17
N LEU A 110 10.63 12.70 8.06
CA LEU A 110 9.36 13.37 8.33
C LEU A 110 9.58 14.65 9.14
N ALA A 111 8.56 15.51 9.22
CA ALA A 111 8.68 16.81 9.88
C ALA A 111 8.97 16.73 11.39
N ASP A 112 8.72 15.58 12.04
CA ASP A 112 9.08 15.34 13.44
C ASP A 112 10.45 14.63 13.61
N GLY A 113 11.22 14.51 12.53
CA GLY A 113 12.54 13.87 12.51
C GLY A 113 12.52 12.35 12.40
N SER A 114 11.34 11.70 12.42
CA SER A 114 11.26 10.25 12.22
C SER A 114 11.39 9.83 10.76
N THR A 115 11.71 8.56 10.53
CA THR A 115 11.86 7.98 9.19
C THR A 115 10.51 7.56 8.62
N GLY A 116 10.28 7.86 7.34
CA GLY A 116 9.20 7.31 6.53
C GLY A 116 9.69 6.95 5.12
N TRP A 117 8.83 6.34 4.32
CA TRP A 117 9.16 5.91 2.96
C TRP A 117 8.12 6.45 1.97
N SER A 118 8.59 7.19 0.97
CA SER A 118 7.74 7.61 -0.14
C SER A 118 7.80 6.61 -1.28
N VAL A 119 6.64 6.29 -1.86
CA VAL A 119 6.48 5.40 -3.01
C VAL A 119 6.05 6.21 -4.22
N ASP A 120 6.67 5.99 -5.39
CA ASP A 120 6.24 6.61 -6.64
C ASP A 120 4.97 5.93 -7.21
N GLY A 121 3.95 5.69 -6.39
CA GLY A 121 2.72 4.96 -6.72
C GLY A 121 1.51 5.45 -5.93
N SER A 122 0.43 4.67 -5.98
CA SER A 122 -0.80 4.96 -5.25
C SER A 122 -0.70 4.62 -3.75
N PRO A 123 -1.65 5.06 -2.90
CA PRO A 123 -1.75 4.58 -1.52
C PRO A 123 -1.87 3.06 -1.42
N THR A 124 -2.61 2.43 -2.34
CA THR A 124 -2.72 0.97 -2.44
C THR A 124 -1.39 0.32 -2.77
N ASP A 125 -0.61 0.90 -3.70
CA ASP A 125 0.73 0.42 -4.03
C ASP A 125 1.67 0.48 -2.82
N ALA A 126 1.58 1.54 -2.01
CA ALA A 126 2.35 1.68 -0.78
C ALA A 126 2.05 0.55 0.24
N VAL A 127 0.77 0.21 0.41
CA VAL A 127 0.35 -0.91 1.25
C VAL A 127 0.81 -2.24 0.64
N SER A 128 0.51 -2.51 -0.63
CA SER A 128 0.91 -3.74 -1.31
C SER A 128 2.42 -3.98 -1.20
N LEU A 129 3.25 -2.94 -1.40
CA LEU A 129 4.70 -3.05 -1.33
C LEU A 129 5.18 -3.47 0.07
N ALA A 130 4.51 -2.99 1.11
CA ALA A 130 4.81 -3.37 2.48
C ALA A 130 4.48 -4.86 2.73
N PHE A 131 3.34 -5.35 2.26
CA PHE A 131 2.92 -6.75 2.39
C PHE A 131 3.67 -7.73 1.47
N LEU A 132 4.17 -7.25 0.32
CA LEU A 132 5.04 -8.03 -0.58
C LEU A 132 6.46 -8.22 -0.02
N GLY A 133 6.74 -7.69 1.16
CA GLY A 133 7.94 -8.02 1.93
C GLY A 133 9.11 -7.05 1.76
N TYR A 134 8.90 -5.84 1.21
CA TYR A 134 9.97 -4.85 1.06
C TYR A 134 10.70 -4.55 2.39
N PHE A 135 9.95 -4.52 3.49
CA PHE A 135 10.48 -4.25 4.82
C PHE A 135 10.86 -5.51 5.62
N GLU A 136 10.66 -6.71 5.07
CA GLU A 136 10.86 -8.00 5.75
C GLU A 136 10.18 -8.11 7.14
N ILE A 137 9.10 -7.36 7.35
CA ILE A 137 8.28 -7.35 8.57
C ILE A 137 6.83 -7.75 8.29
N THR A 138 6.17 -8.27 9.31
CA THR A 138 4.73 -8.48 9.33
C THR A 138 4.05 -7.35 10.09
N PHE A 139 2.96 -6.82 9.54
CA PHE A 139 2.15 -5.80 10.20
C PHE A 139 0.97 -6.42 10.96
N ASP A 140 0.57 -5.73 12.02
CA ASP A 140 -0.52 -6.11 12.92
C ASP A 140 -1.76 -5.25 12.70
N LEU A 141 -1.57 -4.05 12.17
CA LEU A 141 -2.61 -3.08 11.87
C LEU A 141 -2.15 -2.17 10.71
N VAL A 142 -3.09 -1.78 9.85
CA VAL A 142 -2.89 -0.70 8.88
C VAL A 142 -3.84 0.46 9.18
N ALA A 143 -3.30 1.67 9.26
CA ALA A 143 -4.05 2.90 9.44
C ALA A 143 -3.85 3.82 8.23
N SER A 144 -4.93 4.19 7.57
CA SER A 144 -4.91 5.07 6.40
C SER A 144 -5.55 6.43 6.73
N GLY A 145 -4.81 7.52 6.53
CA GLY A 145 -5.25 8.89 6.81
C GLY A 145 -4.17 9.73 7.55
N ILE A 146 -4.53 10.76 8.30
CA ILE A 146 -5.85 11.40 8.32
C ILE A 146 -6.01 12.20 7.02
N ASN A 147 -7.00 11.84 6.21
CA ASN A 147 -7.28 12.53 4.96
C ASN A 147 -7.90 13.92 5.20
N TYR A 148 -7.52 14.89 4.38
CA TYR A 148 -8.18 16.20 4.29
C TYR A 148 -9.56 16.07 3.63
N GLY A 149 -10.62 16.40 4.36
CA GLY A 149 -11.99 16.36 3.87
C GLY A 149 -12.64 14.99 4.09
N ALA A 150 -13.94 14.97 4.31
CA ALA A 150 -14.68 13.74 4.55
C ALA A 150 -14.78 12.88 3.28
N ASN A 151 -14.74 11.55 3.44
CA ASN A 151 -15.11 10.59 2.39
C ASN A 151 -16.44 9.95 2.79
N LEU A 152 -17.56 10.50 2.33
CA LEU A 152 -18.91 10.08 2.73
C LEU A 152 -19.71 9.56 1.53
N GLY A 153 -20.52 8.52 1.73
CA GLY A 153 -21.38 7.98 0.69
C GLY A 153 -20.58 7.46 -0.51
N ASP A 154 -20.86 7.99 -1.70
CA ASP A 154 -20.26 7.53 -2.95
C ASP A 154 -18.74 7.82 -3.04
N ASP A 155 -18.25 8.82 -2.31
CA ASP A 155 -16.83 9.20 -2.28
C ASP A 155 -15.93 8.06 -1.79
N VAL A 156 -16.49 7.15 -0.98
CA VAL A 156 -15.79 5.95 -0.47
C VAL A 156 -15.31 5.06 -1.60
N THR A 157 -16.05 4.99 -2.72
CA THR A 157 -15.73 4.11 -3.87
C THR A 157 -14.48 4.59 -4.64
N TYR A 158 -14.12 5.87 -4.48
CA TYR A 158 -12.99 6.48 -5.17
C TYR A 158 -11.92 6.97 -4.18
N SER A 159 -12.08 6.76 -2.87
CA SER A 159 -11.16 7.29 -1.86
C SER A 159 -9.88 6.46 -1.80
N GLY A 160 -8.74 7.07 -2.14
CA GLY A 160 -7.43 6.42 -2.01
C GLY A 160 -7.12 6.01 -0.57
N THR A 161 -7.54 6.83 0.40
CA THR A 161 -7.46 6.53 1.83
C THR A 161 -8.23 5.24 2.19
N VAL A 162 -9.47 5.09 1.75
CA VAL A 162 -10.24 3.84 1.98
C VAL A 162 -9.65 2.66 1.22
N SER A 163 -9.23 2.87 -0.02
CA SER A 163 -8.61 1.86 -0.88
C SER A 163 -7.40 1.19 -0.23
N ALA A 164 -6.53 1.99 0.41
CA ALA A 164 -5.38 1.47 1.12
C ALA A 164 -5.75 0.59 2.31
N ALA A 165 -6.78 0.97 3.08
CA ALA A 165 -7.27 0.14 4.18
C ALA A 165 -7.89 -1.17 3.64
N MET A 166 -8.62 -1.12 2.52
CA MET A 166 -9.15 -2.32 1.87
C MET A 166 -8.04 -3.27 1.38
N GLU A 167 -6.95 -2.74 0.80
CA GLU A 167 -5.80 -3.55 0.38
C GLU A 167 -5.16 -4.29 1.57
N ALA A 168 -5.10 -3.69 2.75
CA ALA A 168 -4.63 -4.37 3.95
C ALA A 168 -5.54 -5.53 4.37
N VAL A 169 -6.87 -5.33 4.30
CA VAL A 169 -7.86 -6.38 4.59
C VAL A 169 -7.75 -7.54 3.59
N ILE A 170 -7.51 -7.25 2.30
CA ILE A 170 -7.23 -8.28 1.28
C ILE A 170 -6.00 -9.12 1.65
N ASN A 171 -5.01 -8.52 2.31
CA ASN A 171 -3.81 -9.19 2.83
C ASN A 171 -4.00 -9.76 4.25
N GLU A 172 -5.24 -9.98 4.70
CA GLU A 172 -5.59 -10.55 6.01
C GLU A 172 -5.06 -9.73 7.22
N CYS A 173 -4.87 -8.41 7.04
CA CYS A 173 -4.46 -7.50 8.10
C CYS A 173 -5.63 -6.60 8.53
N PRO A 174 -5.94 -6.49 9.83
CA PRO A 174 -6.89 -5.51 10.32
C PRO A 174 -6.50 -4.10 9.86
N ALA A 175 -7.49 -3.29 9.50
CA ALA A 175 -7.23 -1.94 9.03
C ALA A 175 -8.37 -0.96 9.32
N PHE A 176 -8.05 0.32 9.35
CA PHE A 176 -9.03 1.40 9.35
C PHE A 176 -8.59 2.56 8.47
N ALA A 177 -9.57 3.30 7.98
CA ALA A 177 -9.40 4.57 7.29
C ALA A 177 -9.99 5.70 8.14
N ILE A 178 -9.35 6.86 8.16
CA ILE A 178 -9.81 8.02 8.90
C ILE A 178 -9.63 9.30 8.08
N SER A 179 -10.70 10.10 8.03
CA SER A 179 -10.77 11.36 7.29
C SER A 179 -11.40 12.42 8.18
N GLN A 180 -11.01 13.69 8.02
CA GLN A 180 -11.55 14.79 8.82
C GLN A 180 -12.03 15.92 7.94
N GLU A 181 -13.30 16.28 8.08
CA GLU A 181 -13.84 17.51 7.51
C GLU A 181 -13.23 18.73 8.21
N TYR A 182 -12.88 19.76 7.45
CA TYR A 182 -12.27 20.97 7.99
C TYR A 182 -12.67 22.19 7.16
N TYR A 183 -12.62 23.36 7.80
CA TYR A 183 -12.85 24.65 7.13
C TYR A 183 -11.51 25.27 6.69
N GLU A 184 -11.02 26.31 7.37
CA GLU A 184 -9.83 27.04 6.91
C GLU A 184 -8.52 26.48 7.49
N HIS A 185 -8.55 25.97 8.72
CA HIS A 185 -7.37 25.52 9.45
C HIS A 185 -7.59 24.13 10.05
N PRO A 186 -7.10 23.07 9.39
CA PRO A 186 -7.23 21.72 9.91
C PRO A 186 -6.42 21.55 11.19
N ASP A 187 -7.12 21.22 12.28
CA ASP A 187 -6.56 20.68 13.52
C ASP A 187 -6.89 19.19 13.59
N PHE A 188 -5.88 18.34 13.47
CA PHE A 188 -6.03 16.89 13.47
C PHE A 188 -6.16 16.28 14.85
N LEU A 189 -6.18 17.08 15.93
CA LEU A 189 -6.21 16.57 17.30
C LEU A 189 -7.38 15.62 17.56
N LEU A 190 -8.59 15.95 17.08
CA LEU A 190 -9.77 15.09 17.28
C LEU A 190 -9.63 13.78 16.52
N ALA A 191 -9.31 13.84 15.22
CA ALA A 191 -9.11 12.63 14.41
C ALA A 191 -7.95 11.77 14.96
N SER A 192 -6.85 12.36 15.42
CA SER A 192 -5.76 11.64 16.08
C SER A 192 -6.21 10.91 17.35
N ARG A 193 -7.05 11.53 18.19
CA ARG A 193 -7.62 10.84 19.37
C ARG A 193 -8.53 9.68 18.96
N MET A 194 -9.36 9.88 17.94
CA MET A 194 -10.23 8.82 17.44
C MET A 194 -9.43 7.68 16.82
N ALA A 195 -8.37 7.98 16.05
CA ALA A 195 -7.47 6.98 15.50
C ALA A 195 -6.79 6.15 16.61
N HIS A 196 -6.33 6.80 17.68
CA HIS A 196 -5.75 6.12 18.83
C HIS A 196 -6.74 5.14 19.49
N LEU A 197 -7.98 5.58 19.74
CA LEU A 197 -9.03 4.74 20.32
C LEU A 197 -9.40 3.58 19.40
N THR A 198 -9.59 3.84 18.10
CA THR A 198 -9.90 2.82 17.10
C THR A 198 -8.78 1.78 17.02
N ALA A 199 -7.52 2.21 16.95
CA ALA A 199 -6.37 1.31 16.92
C ALA A 199 -6.27 0.46 18.19
N THR A 200 -6.51 1.06 19.36
CA THR A 200 -6.53 0.33 20.63
C THR A 200 -7.61 -0.75 20.61
N ASN A 201 -8.84 -0.40 20.21
CA ASN A 201 -9.95 -1.36 20.16
C ASN A 201 -9.76 -2.48 19.13
N ILE A 202 -9.05 -2.23 18.02
CA ILE A 202 -8.75 -3.28 17.02
C ILE A 202 -7.63 -4.22 17.51
N LEU A 203 -6.71 -3.69 18.30
CA LEU A 203 -5.57 -4.42 18.87
C LEU A 203 -5.87 -4.98 20.27
N GLU A 204 -7.10 -4.84 20.77
CA GLU A 204 -7.61 -5.45 22.01
C GLU A 204 -8.50 -6.65 21.71
#